data_AF-A0A1I3FWV4-F1
#
_entry.id   AF-A0A1I3FWV4-F1
#
_cell.length_a   1.000
_cell.length_b   1.000
_cell.length_c   1.000
_cell.angle_alpha   90.00
_cell.angle_beta   90.00
_cell.angle_gamma   90.00
#
_symmetry.space_group_name_H-M   'P 1'
#
loop_
_entity.id
_entity.type
_entity.pdbx_description
1 polymer ?
#
loop_
_entity_poly.entity_id
_entity_poly.type
_entity_poly.pdbx_seq_one_letter_code
_entity_poly.pdbx_strand_id
1 'polypeptide(L)'
;MKKLILLIMIAVIGLLAVSCSRKAEPVVLPARDTIDSIDVTIGDEAVNYSDDDWISRFVSAVLDAEGTRRQSIQDMPNEEEYIKIDINCRGSVNTLFVYKEKEIYYIEQTYQGIYQTDASFYEMLIGK
;
A
#
# COMPACT_ATOMS: atom_id res chain seq x y z
N MET A 1 23.42 44.08 4.70
CA MET A 1 22.33 43.50 3.87
C MET A 1 22.75 42.21 3.15
N LYS A 2 23.84 42.20 2.35
CA LYS A 2 24.32 40.98 1.64
C LYS A 2 24.57 39.75 2.54
N LYS A 3 25.15 39.94 3.73
CA LYS A 3 25.41 38.85 4.69
C LYS A 3 24.14 38.24 5.30
N LEU A 4 23.10 39.05 5.51
CA LEU A 4 21.81 38.61 6.03
C LEU A 4 21.04 37.81 4.97
N ILE A 5 21.06 38.28 3.72
CA ILE A 5 20.46 37.58 2.58
C ILE A 5 21.13 36.21 2.39
N LEU A 6 22.47 36.14 2.48
CA LEU A 6 23.20 34.87 2.39
C LEU A 6 22.83 33.90 3.52
N LEU A 7 22.69 34.40 4.76
CA LEU A 7 22.26 33.61 5.91
C LEU A 7 20.84 33.05 5.75
N ILE A 8 19.90 33.88 5.27
CA ILE A 8 18.53 33.44 4.98
C ILE A 8 18.52 32.39 3.86
N MET A 9 19.34 32.58 2.82
CA MET A 9 19.44 31.64 1.71
C MET A 9 19.99 30.27 2.15
N ILE A 10 21.03 30.26 3.00
CA ILE A 10 21.57 29.03 3.60
C ILE A 10 20.54 28.35 4.52
N ALA A 11 19.78 29.12 5.30
CA ALA A 11 18.74 28.59 6.18
C ALA A 11 17.59 27.94 5.39
N VAL A 12 17.15 28.56 4.28
CA VAL A 12 16.13 27.99 3.40
C VAL A 12 16.63 26.70 2.73
N ILE A 13 17.87 26.68 2.24
CA ILE A 13 18.48 25.47 1.66
C ILE A 13 18.62 24.36 2.71
N GLY A 14 18.98 24.72 3.96
CA GLY A 14 19.06 23.78 5.08
C GLY A 14 17.70 23.19 5.46
N LEU A 15 16.61 23.97 5.39
CA LEU A 15 15.25 23.49 5.62
C LEU A 15 14.75 22.54 4.52
N LEU A 16 15.14 22.77 3.26
CA LEU A 16 14.79 21.88 2.14
C LEU A 16 15.54 20.54 2.18
N ALA A 17 16.65 20.44 2.92
CA ALA A 17 17.43 19.22 3.07
C ALA A 17 16.84 18.21 4.09
N VAL A 18 15.74 18.55 4.77
CA VAL A 18 15.07 17.68 5.76
C VAL A 18 13.76 17.13 5.20
N SER A 19 13.81 16.49 4.03
CA SER A 19 12.78 15.53 3.62
C SER A 19 13.33 14.12 3.79
N CYS A 20 13.66 13.76 5.03
CA CYS A 20 13.95 12.36 5.36
C CYS A 20 12.60 11.64 5.41
N SER A 21 12.09 11.24 4.25
CA SER A 21 10.85 10.46 4.15
C SER A 21 11.01 9.18 4.97
N ARG A 22 10.28 9.09 6.09
CA ARG A 22 10.28 7.89 6.93
C ARG A 22 9.72 6.72 6.12
N LYS A 23 10.20 5.51 6.39
CA LYS A 23 9.59 4.27 5.87
C LYS A 23 8.11 4.27 6.31
N ALA A 24 7.22 3.80 5.44
CA ALA A 24 5.81 3.64 5.79
C ALA A 24 5.66 2.81 7.07
N GLU A 25 4.72 3.19 7.92
CA GLU A 25 4.31 2.36 9.05
C GLU A 25 3.70 1.06 8.53
N PRO A 26 3.73 -0.06 9.28
CA PRO A 26 3.15 -1.33 8.85
C PRO A 26 1.71 -1.20 8.32
N VAL A 27 1.31 -2.08 7.41
CA VAL A 27 -0.06 -2.13 6.90
C VAL A 27 -1.03 -2.31 8.08
N VAL A 28 -2.13 -1.54 8.08
CA VAL A 28 -3.16 -1.65 9.11
C VAL A 28 -4.30 -2.50 8.57
N LEU A 29 -4.39 -3.73 9.06
CA LEU A 29 -5.48 -4.65 8.72
C LEU A 29 -6.49 -4.78 9.87
N PRO A 30 -7.76 -5.07 9.55
CA PRO A 30 -8.72 -5.58 10.53
C PRO A 30 -8.20 -6.86 11.22
N ALA A 31 -8.71 -7.14 12.42
CA ALA A 31 -8.38 -8.38 13.09
C ALA A 31 -8.89 -9.58 12.27
N ARG A 32 -8.08 -10.64 12.16
CA ARG A 32 -8.34 -11.77 11.25
C ARG A 32 -9.72 -12.40 11.45
N ASP A 33 -10.16 -12.53 12.70
CA ASP A 33 -11.46 -13.10 13.10
C ASP A 33 -12.67 -12.21 12.79
N THR A 34 -12.43 -10.96 12.37
CA THR A 34 -13.46 -10.01 11.94
C THR A 34 -13.64 -9.95 10.43
N ILE A 35 -12.73 -10.56 9.66
CA ILE A 35 -12.77 -10.58 8.19
C ILE A 35 -13.75 -11.68 7.76
N ASP A 36 -14.84 -11.27 7.12
CA ASP A 36 -15.89 -12.17 6.62
C ASP A 36 -15.55 -12.69 5.21
N SER A 37 -15.00 -11.82 4.34
CA SER A 37 -14.53 -12.20 3.00
C SER A 37 -13.59 -11.15 2.41
N ILE A 38 -12.92 -11.50 1.32
CA ILE A 38 -12.07 -10.60 0.55
C ILE A 38 -12.50 -10.65 -0.92
N ASP A 39 -12.87 -9.50 -1.46
CA ASP A 39 -13.12 -9.34 -2.89
C ASP A 39 -11.84 -8.91 -3.60
N VAL A 40 -11.44 -9.65 -4.62
CA VAL A 40 -10.30 -9.34 -5.49
C VAL A 40 -10.85 -8.95 -6.85
N THR A 41 -10.66 -7.70 -7.24
CA THR A 41 -11.16 -7.13 -8.52
C THR A 41 -9.99 -6.83 -9.45
N ILE A 42 -10.02 -7.40 -10.65
CA ILE A 42 -9.03 -7.23 -11.71
C ILE A 42 -9.77 -6.78 -12.98
N GLY A 43 -9.64 -5.51 -13.35
CA GLY A 43 -10.46 -4.93 -14.42
C GLY A 43 -11.95 -5.03 -14.06
N ASP A 44 -12.73 -5.72 -14.90
CA ASP A 44 -14.17 -5.93 -14.71
C ASP A 44 -14.51 -7.25 -13.98
N GLU A 45 -13.51 -8.08 -13.69
CA GLU A 45 -13.70 -9.38 -13.04
C GLU A 45 -13.49 -9.26 -11.53
N ALA A 46 -14.41 -9.81 -10.74
CA ALA A 46 -14.32 -9.86 -9.28
C ALA A 46 -14.48 -11.29 -8.79
N VAL A 47 -13.58 -11.72 -7.90
CA VAL A 47 -13.61 -13.02 -7.23
C VAL A 47 -13.69 -12.80 -5.72
N ASN A 48 -14.68 -13.43 -5.08
CA ASN A 48 -14.83 -13.40 -3.63
C ASN A 48 -14.15 -14.62 -2.99
N TYR A 49 -13.33 -14.37 -1.98
CA TYR A 49 -12.70 -15.38 -1.14
C TYR A 49 -13.24 -15.31 0.28
N SER A 50 -13.86 -16.40 0.73
CA SER A 50 -14.36 -16.60 2.11
C SER A 50 -13.72 -17.81 2.80
N ASP A 51 -12.79 -18.49 2.12
CA ASP A 51 -12.04 -19.63 2.66
C ASP A 51 -11.02 -19.18 3.72
N ASP A 52 -11.02 -19.84 4.87
CA ASP A 52 -10.24 -19.42 6.03
C ASP A 52 -8.73 -19.52 5.78
N ASP A 53 -8.29 -20.59 5.13
CA ASP A 53 -6.88 -20.84 4.79
C ASP A 53 -6.38 -19.83 3.75
N TRP A 54 -7.21 -19.50 2.76
CA TRP A 54 -6.89 -18.46 1.77
C TRP A 54 -6.76 -17.08 2.44
N ILE A 55 -7.73 -16.67 3.26
CA ILE A 55 -7.69 -15.36 3.93
C ILE A 55 -6.50 -15.30 4.91
N SER A 56 -6.19 -16.39 5.61
CA SER A 56 -5.04 -16.44 6.52
C SER A 56 -3.71 -16.28 5.79
N ARG A 57 -3.54 -16.92 4.61
CA ARG A 57 -2.36 -16.70 3.75
C ARG A 57 -2.29 -15.27 3.23
N PHE A 58 -3.42 -14.71 2.80
CA PHE A 58 -3.51 -13.32 2.37
C PHE A 58 -3.05 -12.36 3.47
N VAL A 59 -3.60 -12.48 4.68
CA VAL A 59 -3.27 -11.60 5.81
C VAL A 59 -1.78 -11.71 6.14
N SER A 60 -1.22 -12.93 6.18
CA SER A 60 0.22 -13.12 6.42
C SER A 60 1.06 -12.40 5.36
N ALA A 61 0.77 -12.61 4.08
CA ALA A 61 1.54 -12.02 2.99
C ALA A 61 1.47 -10.47 2.98
N VAL A 62 0.33 -9.90 3.33
CA VAL A 62 0.18 -8.44 3.46
C VAL A 62 0.99 -7.89 4.64
N LEU A 63 0.99 -8.59 5.78
CA LEU A 63 1.74 -8.17 6.97
C LEU A 63 3.27 -8.33 6.79
N ASP A 64 3.71 -9.26 5.94
CA ASP A 64 5.11 -9.45 5.59
C ASP A 64 5.64 -8.41 4.59
N ALA A 65 4.75 -7.61 3.99
CA ALA A 65 5.13 -6.59 3.01
C ALA A 65 5.99 -5.47 3.63
N GLU A 66 7.00 -5.02 2.88
CA GLU A 66 7.96 -4.05 3.36
C GLU A 66 7.56 -2.62 3.02
N GLY A 67 7.32 -1.78 4.04
CA GLY A 67 7.03 -0.36 3.81
C GLY A 67 8.07 0.33 2.92
N THR A 68 7.66 1.14 1.95
CA THR A 68 8.59 1.95 1.16
C THR A 68 8.75 3.33 1.79
N ARG A 69 9.53 4.22 1.17
CA ARG A 69 9.55 5.66 1.54
C ARG A 69 8.60 6.50 0.68
N ARG A 70 7.80 5.87 -0.17
CA ARG A 70 6.79 6.53 -1.00
C ARG A 70 5.56 6.81 -0.15
N GLN A 71 4.88 7.92 -0.45
CA GLN A 71 3.62 8.28 0.20
C GLN A 71 2.46 7.88 -0.70
N SER A 72 1.41 7.33 -0.10
CA SER A 72 0.10 7.18 -0.76
C SER A 72 -0.77 8.36 -0.35
N ILE A 73 -0.94 9.33 -1.24
CA ILE A 73 -1.70 10.58 -0.96
C ILE A 73 -2.95 10.72 -1.83
N GLN A 74 -3.27 9.69 -2.60
CA GLN A 74 -4.37 9.64 -3.55
C GLN A 74 -5.36 8.55 -3.10
N ASP A 75 -6.58 8.62 -3.62
CA ASP A 75 -7.64 7.63 -3.35
C ASP A 75 -7.43 6.31 -4.14
N MET A 76 -6.55 6.32 -5.14
CA MET A 76 -6.22 5.19 -6.00
C MET A 76 -4.75 5.28 -6.46
N PRO A 77 -4.14 4.17 -6.92
CA PRO A 77 -2.79 4.17 -7.49
C PRO A 77 -2.68 5.10 -8.71
N ASN A 78 -1.45 5.53 -9.03
CA ASN A 78 -1.18 6.26 -10.29
C ASN A 78 -1.09 5.31 -11.49
N GLU A 79 -0.89 4.04 -11.20
CA GLU A 79 -0.69 2.95 -12.12
C GLU A 79 -2.03 2.58 -12.77
N GLU A 80 -2.07 2.47 -14.10
CA GLU A 80 -3.32 2.19 -14.83
C GLU A 80 -3.84 0.77 -14.56
N GLU A 81 -2.93 -0.19 -14.42
CA GLU A 81 -3.23 -1.58 -14.12
C GLU A 81 -2.99 -1.87 -12.64
N TYR A 82 -4.08 -2.06 -11.90
CA TYR A 82 -4.06 -2.46 -10.50
C TYR A 82 -5.16 -3.48 -10.20
N ILE A 83 -4.92 -4.26 -9.15
CA ILE A 83 -5.88 -5.13 -8.50
C ILE A 83 -6.45 -4.37 -7.32
N LYS A 84 -7.78 -4.24 -7.25
CA LYS A 84 -8.46 -3.70 -6.06
C LYS A 84 -8.84 -4.84 -5.14
N ILE A 85 -8.50 -4.69 -3.85
CA ILE A 85 -8.85 -5.66 -2.82
C ILE A 85 -9.73 -5.00 -1.78
N ASP A 86 -10.97 -5.48 -1.64
CA ASP A 86 -11.90 -5.02 -0.61
C ASP A 86 -12.00 -6.10 0.49
N ILE A 87 -11.49 -5.79 1.67
CA ILE A 87 -11.51 -6.66 2.86
C ILE A 87 -12.79 -6.36 3.63
N ASN A 88 -13.79 -7.23 3.46
CA ASN A 88 -15.10 -7.09 4.06
C ASN A 88 -15.08 -7.56 5.51
N CYS A 89 -15.40 -6.66 6.42
CA CYS A 89 -15.52 -6.93 7.85
C CYS A 89 -16.91 -6.52 8.34
N ARG A 90 -17.26 -6.93 9.56
CA ARG A 90 -18.54 -6.56 10.20
C ARG A 90 -18.70 -5.04 10.33
N GLY A 91 -19.36 -4.43 9.34
CA GLY A 91 -19.70 -3.01 9.31
C GLY A 91 -18.63 -2.09 8.71
N SER A 92 -17.55 -2.62 8.13
CA SER A 92 -16.53 -1.81 7.45
C SER A 92 -15.90 -2.57 6.28
N VAL A 93 -15.36 -1.80 5.34
CA VAL A 93 -14.55 -2.32 4.23
C VAL A 93 -13.20 -1.62 4.32
N ASN A 94 -12.12 -2.41 4.31
CA ASN A 94 -10.76 -1.87 4.16
C ASN A 94 -10.27 -2.17 2.75
N THR A 95 -9.83 -1.16 2.03
CA THR A 95 -9.40 -1.30 0.63
C THR A 95 -7.89 -1.24 0.53
N LEU A 96 -7.32 -2.19 -0.19
CA LEU A 96 -5.92 -2.18 -0.64
C LEU A 96 -5.89 -2.20 -2.17
N PHE A 97 -4.80 -1.69 -2.73
CA PHE A 97 -4.50 -1.82 -4.14
C PHE A 97 -3.20 -2.59 -4.33
N VAL A 98 -3.11 -3.41 -5.37
CA VAL A 98 -1.91 -4.16 -5.69
C VAL A 98 -1.55 -3.96 -7.15
N TYR A 99 -0.30 -3.61 -7.43
CA TYR A 99 0.16 -3.34 -8.79
C TYR A 99 1.62 -3.73 -8.99
N LYS A 100 2.01 -3.82 -10.26
CA LYS A 100 3.38 -4.08 -10.68
C LYS A 100 3.95 -2.82 -11.33
N GLU A 101 5.07 -2.32 -10.83
CA GLU A 101 5.84 -1.26 -11.47
C GLU A 101 7.27 -1.77 -11.71
N LYS A 102 7.70 -1.83 -12.98
CA LYS A 102 9.09 -2.16 -13.38
C LYS A 102 9.62 -3.46 -12.73
N GLU A 103 8.83 -4.53 -12.78
CA GLU A 103 9.13 -5.85 -12.18
C GLU A 103 9.15 -5.89 -10.64
N ILE A 104 8.69 -4.83 -9.97
CA ILE A 104 8.49 -4.81 -8.52
C ILE A 104 7.00 -4.78 -8.22
N TYR A 105 6.59 -5.53 -7.21
CA TYR A 105 5.19 -5.66 -6.78
C TYR A 105 4.95 -4.78 -5.56
N TYR A 106 3.81 -4.09 -5.56
CA TYR A 106 3.45 -3.17 -4.50
C TYR A 106 2.06 -3.43 -3.97
N ILE A 107 1.89 -3.22 -2.66
CA ILE A 107 0.62 -3.05 -1.98
C ILE A 107 0.51 -1.57 -1.63
N GLU A 108 -0.62 -0.94 -1.89
CA GLU A 108 -0.90 0.43 -1.53
C GLU A 108 -2.15 0.50 -0.66
N GLN A 109 -1.99 1.09 0.53
CA GLN A 109 -3.08 1.43 1.42
C GLN A 109 -3.21 2.96 1.43
N THR A 110 -4.36 3.45 0.99
CA THR A 110 -4.60 4.89 0.80
C THR A 110 -4.34 5.67 2.08
N TYR A 111 -3.62 6.78 1.96
CA TYR A 111 -3.24 7.65 3.08
C TYR A 111 -2.37 7.02 4.17
N GLN A 112 -1.99 5.75 4.03
CA GLN A 112 -1.18 5.02 4.99
C GLN A 112 0.23 4.76 4.43
N GLY A 113 0.33 4.18 3.23
CA GLY A 113 1.64 3.85 2.68
C GLY A 113 1.62 2.96 1.45
N ILE A 114 2.80 2.83 0.86
CA ILE A 114 3.09 1.91 -0.24
C ILE A 114 4.14 0.92 0.25
N TYR A 115 3.91 -0.35 0.02
CA TYR A 115 4.67 -1.48 0.55
C TYR A 115 5.14 -2.34 -0.61
N GLN A 116 6.39 -2.80 -0.57
CA GLN A 116 6.90 -3.76 -1.52
C GLN A 116 6.52 -5.18 -1.08
N THR A 117 6.06 -5.99 -2.02
CA THR A 117 5.74 -7.41 -1.84
C THR A 117 6.43 -8.24 -2.91
N ASP A 118 6.20 -9.55 -2.93
CA ASP A 118 6.79 -10.47 -3.87
C ASP A 118 5.82 -10.92 -4.97
N ALA A 119 6.37 -11.63 -5.96
CA ALA A 119 5.60 -12.17 -7.07
C ALA A 119 4.60 -13.24 -6.62
N SER A 120 4.92 -14.01 -5.57
CA SER A 120 4.07 -15.10 -5.07
C SER A 120 2.74 -14.57 -4.55
N PHE A 121 2.76 -13.44 -3.83
CA PHE A 121 1.54 -12.78 -3.39
C PHE A 121 0.70 -12.29 -4.57
N TYR A 122 1.34 -11.68 -5.57
CA TYR A 122 0.65 -11.23 -6.79
C TYR A 122 0.02 -12.41 -7.56
N GLU A 123 0.76 -13.51 -7.72
CA GLU A 123 0.30 -14.74 -8.38
C GLU A 123 -0.90 -15.37 -7.66
N MET A 124 -0.88 -15.38 -6.32
CA MET A 124 -2.01 -15.83 -5.51
C MET A 124 -3.30 -15.05 -5.82
N LEU A 125 -3.22 -13.73 -6.03
CA LEU A 125 -4.39 -12.89 -6.33
C LEU A 125 -4.97 -13.17 -7.72
N ILE A 126 -4.11 -13.45 -8.70
CA ILE A 126 -4.52 -13.72 -10.08
C ILE A 126 -4.81 -15.22 -10.34
N GLY A 127 -4.77 -16.05 -9.29
CA GLY A 127 -5.09 -17.48 -9.36
C GLY A 127 -4.06 -18.33 -10.12
N LYS A 128 -2.77 -17.99 -10.06
CA LYS A 128 -1.66 -18.74 -10.66
C LYS A 128 -0.86 -19.56 -9.65
#